data_AF-A0A7X6UFN7-F1
#
_entry.id   AF-A0A7X6UFN7-F1
#
_cell.length_a   1.000
_cell.length_b   1.000
_cell.length_c   1.000
_cell.angle_alpha   90.00
_cell.angle_beta   90.00
_cell.angle_gamma   90.00
#
_symmetry.space_group_name_H-M   'P 1'
#
loop_
_entity.id
_entity.type
_entity.pdbx_description
1 polymer ?
#
loop_
_entity_poly.entity_id
_entity_poly.type
_entity_poly.pdbx_seq_one_letter_code
_entity_poly.pdbx_strand_id
1 'polypeptide(L)'
;MQFETVNCPQCGGPLKGVGEPGFYTCPYCRSKIRVSFSNSDPHRRPDGRLTIHDKRTGQEICYVLLPAGWTVEGALYPSLQSANWPITLSVKAFSSDREAVIEYQSGSAYKDVRTGITPHVEGKYDHADMVPMKRMMDPVSYADSIFNGMADLYQDVSLLDTRPLPKEPPIDYSLKAQETCQLMGQQLASHTPSGMWAQIDGCFYDGSTRIYDYSYKGREWRMAIAVLINGFQISGGASGLFFAPAMSYMMW
;
A
#
# COMPACT_ATOMS: atom_id res chain seq x y z
N MET A 1 9.66 23.65 24.51
CA MET A 1 8.82 23.23 23.36
C MET A 1 9.49 22.04 22.71
N GLN A 2 8.89 20.86 22.83
CA GLN A 2 9.35 19.68 22.10
C GLN A 2 8.88 19.87 20.66
N PHE A 3 9.82 19.94 19.72
CA PHE A 3 9.46 19.95 18.29
C PHE A 3 8.87 18.58 17.97
N GLU A 4 7.54 18.50 17.88
CA GLU A 4 6.89 17.31 17.33
C GLU A 4 7.36 17.18 15.88
N THR A 5 8.07 16.10 15.58
CA THR A 5 8.44 15.78 14.21
C THR A 5 7.17 15.47 13.44
N VAL A 6 6.67 16.45 12.69
CA VAL A 6 5.49 16.27 11.83
C VAL A 6 5.95 15.55 10.57
N ASN A 7 5.49 14.32 10.35
CA ASN A 7 5.79 13.59 9.13
C ASN A 7 4.75 13.90 8.06
N CYS A 8 5.20 13.97 6.82
CA CYS A 8 4.32 14.07 5.67
C CYS A 8 3.42 12.82 5.60
N PRO A 9 2.08 12.96 5.56
CA PRO A 9 1.17 11.81 5.52
C PRO A 9 1.26 11.05 4.19
N GLN A 10 1.82 11.68 3.15
CA GLN A 10 2.06 11.07 1.85
C GLN A 10 3.36 10.27 1.83
N CYS A 11 4.50 10.84 2.26
CA CYS A 11 5.80 10.18 2.14
C CYS A 11 6.41 9.57 3.41
N GLY A 12 5.81 9.84 4.57
CA GLY A 12 6.42 9.58 5.87
C GLY A 12 7.65 10.45 6.18
N GLY A 13 8.12 11.27 5.22
CA GLY A 13 9.30 12.12 5.38
C GLY A 13 9.07 13.27 6.38
N PRO A 14 10.07 13.62 7.19
CA PRO A 14 9.92 14.59 8.26
C PRO A 14 9.85 16.03 7.73
N LEU A 15 8.76 16.74 8.02
CA LEU A 15 8.62 18.16 7.73
C LEU A 15 9.50 18.96 8.70
N LYS A 16 10.57 19.56 8.19
CA LYS A 16 11.47 20.43 8.95
C LYS A 16 10.84 21.81 9.10
N GLY A 17 10.96 22.42 10.27
CA GLY A 17 10.57 23.82 10.50
C GLY A 17 9.07 24.07 10.65
N VAL A 18 8.27 23.04 10.95
CA VAL A 18 6.86 23.24 11.29
C VAL A 18 6.78 23.82 12.71
N GLY A 19 6.52 25.12 12.80
CA GLY A 19 6.40 25.86 14.07
C GLY A 19 4.99 26.36 14.36
N GLU A 20 4.16 26.55 13.32
CA GLU A 20 2.79 27.10 13.44
C GLU A 20 1.79 26.32 12.57
N PRO A 21 0.48 26.33 12.89
CA PRO A 21 -0.54 25.79 12.00
C PRO A 21 -0.50 26.49 10.63
N GLY A 22 -0.62 25.74 9.53
CA GLY A 22 -0.56 26.33 8.18
C GLY A 22 -0.43 25.30 7.07
N PHE A 23 -0.26 25.78 5.83
CA PHE A 23 0.04 24.92 4.69
C PHE A 23 1.55 24.82 4.47
N TYR A 24 2.06 23.60 4.46
CA TYR A 24 3.45 23.28 4.23
C TYR A 24 3.58 22.47 2.93
N THR A 25 4.65 22.71 2.19
CA THR A 25 5.00 21.85 1.06
C THR A 25 6.05 20.85 1.53
N CYS A 26 5.76 19.56 1.40
CA CYS A 26 6.73 18.54 1.73
C CYS A 26 7.97 18.69 0.83
N PRO A 27 9.19 18.83 1.39
CA PRO A 27 10.39 18.99 0.57
C PRO A 27 10.73 17.71 -0.23
N TYR A 28 10.21 16.55 0.19
CA TYR A 28 10.51 15.26 -0.44
C TYR A 28 9.53 14.94 -1.58
N CYS A 29 8.22 14.90 -1.31
CA CYS A 29 7.20 14.50 -2.30
C CYS A 29 6.41 15.67 -2.89
N ARG A 30 6.72 16.92 -2.49
CA ARG A 30 6.06 18.16 -2.92
C ARG A 30 4.55 18.23 -2.68
N SER A 31 3.99 17.30 -1.90
CA SER A 31 2.59 17.37 -1.48
C SER A 31 2.37 18.59 -0.59
N LYS A 32 1.31 19.35 -0.88
CA LYS A 32 0.82 20.41 0.02
C LYS A 32 0.05 19.77 1.17
N ILE A 33 0.41 20.11 2.39
CA ILE A 33 -0.08 19.49 3.62
C ILE A 33 -0.56 20.61 4.53
N ARG A 34 -1.78 20.49 5.04
CA ARG A 34 -2.26 21.36 6.11
C ARG A 34 -1.82 20.77 7.45
N VAL A 35 -1.08 21.54 8.24
CA VAL A 35 -0.66 21.17 9.60
C VAL A 35 -1.45 22.01 10.60
N SER A 36 -1.93 21.35 11.66
CA SER A 36 -2.62 21.98 12.79
C SER A 36 -2.15 21.33 14.08
N PHE A 37 -1.87 22.12 15.10
CA PHE A 37 -1.53 21.63 16.44
C PHE A 37 -2.78 21.62 17.31
N SER A 38 -3.05 20.51 18.01
CA SER A 38 -4.10 20.42 19.01
C SER A 38 -3.54 19.89 20.33
N ASN A 39 -4.29 20.10 21.41
CA ASN A 39 -3.95 19.62 22.74
C ASN A 39 -3.91 18.08 22.83
N SER A 40 -3.35 17.59 23.94
CA SER A 40 -3.25 16.17 24.30
C SER A 40 -4.56 15.41 24.04
N ASP A 41 -4.46 14.36 23.22
CA ASP A 41 -5.56 13.48 22.84
C ASP A 41 -5.66 12.33 23.84
N PRO A 42 -6.78 12.20 24.59
CA PRO A 42 -6.95 11.17 25.62
C PRO A 42 -6.98 9.74 25.05
N HIS A 43 -7.13 9.59 23.72
CA HIS A 43 -7.13 8.29 23.06
C HIS A 43 -5.72 7.84 22.62
N ARG A 44 -4.69 8.66 22.84
CA ARG A 44 -3.31 8.32 22.48
C ARG A 44 -2.57 7.63 23.61
N ARG A 45 -1.77 6.63 23.21
CA ARG A 45 -0.78 6.02 24.08
C ARG A 45 0.28 7.06 24.48
N PRO A 46 1.04 6.82 25.57
CA PRO A 46 2.14 7.69 25.97
C PRO A 46 3.23 7.88 24.89
N ASP A 47 3.32 6.95 23.94
CA ASP A 47 4.23 7.02 22.78
C ASP A 47 3.65 7.77 21.56
N GLY A 48 2.48 8.41 21.73
CA GLY A 48 1.81 9.21 20.71
C GLY A 48 1.00 8.41 19.68
N ARG A 49 1.04 7.07 19.72
CA ARG A 49 0.32 6.20 18.79
C ARG A 49 -1.13 5.98 19.22
N LEU A 50 -1.99 5.74 18.25
CA LEU A 50 -3.37 5.28 18.44
C LEU A 50 -3.42 3.76 18.31
N THR A 51 -4.12 3.12 19.23
CA THR A 51 -4.44 1.70 19.16
C THR A 51 -5.57 1.47 18.17
N ILE A 52 -5.39 0.54 17.25
CA ILE A 52 -6.42 0.11 16.32
C ILE A 52 -7.06 -1.17 16.83
N HIS A 53 -8.39 -1.15 16.92
CA HIS A 53 -9.21 -2.29 17.26
C HIS A 53 -9.94 -2.82 16.01
N ASP A 54 -10.10 -4.13 15.92
CA ASP A 54 -10.91 -4.76 14.89
C ASP A 54 -12.37 -4.37 15.07
N LYS A 55 -12.96 -3.74 14.05
CA LYS A 55 -14.34 -3.24 14.10
C LYS A 55 -15.36 -4.33 14.44
N ARG A 56 -15.08 -5.59 14.12
CA ARG A 56 -15.98 -6.72 14.37
C ARG A 56 -15.81 -7.32 15.76
N THR A 57 -14.58 -7.57 16.19
CA THR A 57 -14.30 -8.30 17.45
C THR A 57 -13.92 -7.41 18.63
N GLY A 58 -13.54 -6.15 18.38
CA GLY A 58 -13.01 -5.23 19.38
C GLY A 58 -11.57 -5.53 19.83
N GLN A 59 -10.96 -6.59 19.31
CA GLN A 59 -9.59 -6.97 19.64
C GLN A 59 -8.59 -5.97 19.09
N GLU A 60 -7.53 -5.71 19.83
CA GLU A 60 -6.40 -4.90 19.37
C GLU A 60 -5.70 -5.59 18.19
N ILE A 61 -5.47 -4.86 17.10
CA ILE A 61 -4.79 -5.36 15.90
C ILE A 61 -3.37 -4.81 15.78
N CYS A 62 -3.22 -3.49 15.85
CA CYS A 62 -1.93 -2.80 15.66
C CYS A 62 -1.96 -1.37 16.20
N TYR A 63 -0.87 -0.63 15.98
CA TYR A 63 -0.74 0.77 16.38
C TYR A 63 -0.36 1.63 15.17
N VAL A 64 -0.90 2.85 15.12
CA VAL A 64 -0.57 3.83 14.08
C VAL A 64 -0.21 5.17 14.68
N LEU A 65 0.63 5.92 13.97
CA LEU A 65 0.91 7.31 14.28
C LEU A 65 0.13 8.19 13.29
N LEU A 66 -0.84 8.93 13.80
CA LEU A 66 -1.68 9.85 13.01
C LEU A 66 -1.55 11.28 13.56
N PRO A 67 -1.86 12.32 12.79
CA PRO A 67 -1.96 13.68 13.32
C PRO A 67 -3.03 13.77 14.42
N ALA A 68 -2.85 14.66 15.39
CA ALA A 68 -3.78 14.83 16.51
C ALA A 68 -5.21 15.16 16.04
N GLY A 69 -6.21 14.65 16.75
CA GLY A 69 -7.63 14.84 16.40
C GLY A 69 -8.15 13.96 15.25
N TRP A 70 -7.28 13.20 14.57
CA TRP A 70 -7.71 12.18 13.62
C TRP A 70 -8.27 10.96 14.36
N THR A 71 -9.35 10.41 13.83
CA THR A 71 -9.90 9.14 14.29
C THR A 71 -9.47 8.00 13.37
N VAL A 72 -9.48 6.77 13.87
CA VAL A 72 -9.05 5.60 13.10
C VAL A 72 -10.01 4.44 13.29
N GLU A 73 -10.30 3.73 12.20
CA GLU A 73 -11.02 2.47 12.18
C GLU A 73 -10.14 1.41 11.52
N GLY A 74 -10.14 0.20 12.08
CA GLY A 74 -9.44 -0.96 11.51
C GLY A 74 -10.35 -2.16 11.34
N ALA A 75 -10.11 -2.95 10.31
CA ALA A 75 -10.84 -4.19 10.08
C ALA A 75 -9.92 -5.27 9.51
N LEU A 76 -10.05 -6.48 10.03
CA LEU A 76 -9.44 -7.67 9.45
C LEU A 76 -10.36 -8.31 8.40
N TYR A 77 -9.78 -8.73 7.28
CA TYR A 77 -10.46 -9.40 6.17
C TYR A 77 -9.88 -10.80 5.94
N PRO A 78 -10.35 -11.82 6.68
CA PRO A 78 -9.89 -13.19 6.51
C PRO A 78 -10.16 -13.76 5.11
N SER A 79 -11.18 -13.25 4.42
CA SER A 79 -11.52 -13.68 3.05
C SER A 79 -10.51 -13.24 1.99
N LEU A 80 -9.58 -12.33 2.33
CA LEU A 80 -8.55 -11.82 1.42
C LEU A 80 -7.16 -12.40 1.75
N GLN A 81 -7.10 -13.42 2.60
CA GLN A 81 -5.85 -14.07 2.99
C GLN A 81 -5.21 -14.80 1.81
N SER A 82 -3.88 -14.80 1.81
CA SER A 82 -3.04 -15.60 0.91
C SER A 82 -1.86 -16.16 1.68
N ALA A 83 -1.10 -17.09 1.08
CA ALA A 83 0.13 -17.60 1.70
C ALA A 83 1.12 -16.47 2.08
N ASN A 84 1.16 -15.39 1.29
CA ASN A 84 2.04 -14.24 1.53
C ASN A 84 1.45 -13.21 2.50
N TRP A 85 0.12 -13.19 2.65
CA TRP A 85 -0.61 -12.27 3.52
C TRP A 85 -1.66 -13.04 4.31
N PRO A 86 -1.25 -13.75 5.38
CA PRO A 86 -2.15 -14.62 6.15
C PRO A 86 -3.19 -13.84 6.95
N ILE A 87 -3.08 -12.51 7.03
CA ILE A 87 -4.10 -11.61 7.58
C ILE A 87 -4.11 -10.36 6.70
N THR A 88 -5.27 -10.04 6.13
CA THR A 88 -5.46 -8.76 5.45
C THR A 88 -6.06 -7.74 6.41
N LEU A 89 -5.41 -6.58 6.57
CA LEU A 89 -5.83 -5.45 7.38
C LEU A 89 -6.21 -4.28 6.46
N SER A 90 -7.35 -3.65 6.72
CA SER A 90 -7.64 -2.29 6.25
C SER A 90 -7.65 -1.34 7.43
N VAL A 91 -7.03 -0.19 7.27
CA VAL A 91 -7.04 0.92 8.23
C VAL A 91 -7.55 2.15 7.50
N LYS A 92 -8.56 2.81 8.05
CA LYS A 92 -9.04 4.12 7.59
C LYS A 92 -8.89 5.13 8.70
N ALA A 93 -8.20 6.22 8.42
CA ALA A 93 -8.07 7.36 9.31
C ALA A 93 -8.83 8.55 8.73
N PHE A 94 -9.56 9.27 9.58
CA PHE A 94 -10.37 10.42 9.20
C PHE A 94 -9.86 11.67 9.90
N SER A 95 -9.76 12.77 9.17
CA SER A 95 -9.54 14.08 9.79
C SER A 95 -10.69 14.46 10.71
N SER A 96 -10.44 15.38 11.63
CA SER A 96 -11.43 15.85 12.60
C SER A 96 -12.66 16.48 11.94
N ASP A 97 -12.48 17.17 10.81
CA ASP A 97 -13.55 17.74 9.99
C ASP A 97 -14.15 16.75 8.98
N ARG A 98 -13.61 15.52 8.88
CA ARG A 98 -13.98 14.47 7.91
C ARG A 98 -13.84 14.85 6.44
N GLU A 99 -13.15 15.94 6.14
CA GLU A 99 -12.87 16.35 4.76
C GLU A 99 -11.61 15.65 4.21
N ALA A 100 -10.83 14.94 5.03
CA ALA A 100 -9.71 14.11 4.57
C ALA A 100 -9.78 12.69 5.13
N VAL A 101 -9.40 11.72 4.30
CA VAL A 101 -9.34 10.29 4.64
C VAL A 101 -8.00 9.72 4.18
N ILE A 102 -7.35 8.95 5.04
CA ILE A 102 -6.19 8.12 4.68
C ILE A 102 -6.62 6.67 4.82
N GLU A 103 -6.44 5.88 3.77
CA GLU A 103 -6.69 4.45 3.80
C GLU A 103 -5.40 3.69 3.51
N TYR A 104 -5.18 2.65 4.30
CA TYR A 104 -4.12 1.69 4.11
C TYR A 104 -4.73 0.30 4.03
N GLN A 105 -4.29 -0.49 3.06
CA GLN A 105 -4.61 -1.90 2.98
C GLN A 105 -3.30 -2.68 3.01
N SER A 106 -3.20 -3.67 3.89
CA SER A 106 -2.12 -4.64 3.83
C SER A 106 -2.11 -5.29 2.45
N GLY A 107 -0.94 -5.71 2.00
CA GLY A 107 -0.81 -6.17 0.64
C GLY A 107 -1.74 -7.32 0.27
N SER A 108 -2.04 -7.43 -1.02
CA SER A 108 -2.62 -8.65 -1.60
C SER A 108 -1.52 -9.44 -2.29
N ALA A 109 -1.82 -10.64 -2.77
CA ALA A 109 -0.91 -11.38 -3.64
C ALA A 109 -1.65 -11.95 -4.85
N TYR A 110 -0.96 -12.09 -5.98
CA TYR A 110 -1.50 -12.70 -7.18
C TYR A 110 -0.41 -13.43 -7.96
N LYS A 111 -0.82 -14.42 -8.76
CA LYS A 111 0.06 -15.07 -9.74
C LYS A 111 -0.14 -14.48 -11.12
N ASP A 112 0.96 -14.26 -11.85
CA ASP A 112 0.86 -13.85 -13.25
C ASP A 112 0.23 -14.93 -14.11
N VAL A 113 -0.62 -14.52 -15.05
CA VAL A 113 -1.08 -15.38 -16.13
C VAL A 113 -0.05 -15.37 -17.24
N ARG A 114 0.85 -16.35 -17.20
CA ARG A 114 1.74 -16.65 -18.33
C ARG A 114 1.26 -17.86 -19.10
N THR A 115 1.43 -17.82 -20.42
CA THR A 115 1.22 -18.98 -21.29
C THR A 115 2.18 -20.10 -20.89
N GLY A 116 1.65 -21.20 -20.37
CA GLY A 116 2.39 -22.37 -19.90
C GLY A 116 1.53 -23.63 -19.90
N ILE A 117 2.11 -24.77 -19.52
CA ILE A 117 1.48 -26.11 -19.58
C ILE A 117 0.26 -26.20 -18.64
N THR A 118 0.25 -25.43 -17.55
CA THR A 118 -0.88 -25.29 -16.63
C THR A 118 -1.78 -24.14 -17.10
N PRO A 119 -3.11 -24.33 -17.25
CA PRO A 119 -3.99 -23.27 -17.72
C PRO A 119 -4.20 -22.22 -16.63
N HIS A 120 -3.27 -21.28 -16.53
CA HIS A 120 -3.48 -20.02 -15.82
C HIS A 120 -4.47 -19.19 -16.64
N VAL A 121 -5.61 -18.89 -16.04
CA VAL A 121 -6.67 -18.08 -16.68
C VAL A 121 -6.95 -16.90 -15.78
N GLU A 122 -6.93 -15.71 -16.37
CA GLU A 122 -7.24 -14.47 -15.66
C GLU A 122 -8.61 -14.54 -14.98
N GLY A 123 -8.67 -14.09 -13.73
CA GLY A 123 -9.89 -14.14 -12.92
C GLY A 123 -10.16 -15.48 -12.24
N LYS A 124 -9.37 -16.54 -12.52
CA LYS A 124 -9.42 -17.77 -11.73
C LYS A 124 -8.56 -17.66 -10.48
N TYR A 125 -8.81 -18.56 -9.53
CA TYR A 125 -8.10 -18.64 -8.27
C TYR A 125 -7.15 -19.85 -8.26
N ASP A 126 -5.92 -19.64 -7.83
CA ASP A 126 -4.98 -20.73 -7.59
C ASP A 126 -5.22 -21.28 -6.18
N HIS A 127 -5.72 -22.51 -6.11
CA HIS A 127 -6.10 -23.16 -4.85
C HIS A 127 -4.90 -23.63 -4.03
N ALA A 128 -3.71 -23.79 -4.62
CA ALA A 128 -2.54 -24.23 -3.89
C ALA A 128 -1.96 -23.08 -3.05
N ASP A 129 -1.84 -21.90 -3.66
CA ASP A 129 -1.24 -20.72 -2.99
C ASP A 129 -2.27 -19.73 -2.46
N MET A 130 -3.56 -20.03 -2.67
CA MET A 130 -4.69 -19.21 -2.22
C MET A 130 -4.60 -17.77 -2.72
N VAL A 131 -4.37 -17.61 -4.03
CA VAL A 131 -4.22 -16.30 -4.68
C VAL A 131 -4.96 -16.22 -6.00
N PRO A 132 -5.53 -15.05 -6.35
CA PRO A 132 -6.05 -14.82 -7.69
C PRO A 132 -4.95 -14.91 -8.75
N MET A 133 -5.32 -15.35 -9.94
CA MET A 133 -4.50 -15.29 -11.14
C MET A 133 -4.88 -14.04 -11.95
N LYS A 134 -3.91 -13.17 -12.21
CA LYS A 134 -4.07 -11.90 -12.92
C LYS A 134 -2.88 -11.66 -13.82
N ARG A 135 -3.02 -10.85 -14.87
CA ARG A 135 -1.85 -10.36 -15.59
C ARG A 135 -1.01 -9.47 -14.69
N MET A 136 0.31 -9.56 -14.81
CA MET A 136 1.25 -8.62 -14.18
C MET A 136 0.86 -7.20 -14.57
N MET A 137 0.76 -6.34 -13.56
CA MET A 137 0.58 -4.91 -13.73
C MET A 137 1.81 -4.21 -13.15
N ASP A 138 2.31 -3.21 -13.87
CA ASP A 138 3.23 -2.25 -13.26
C ASP A 138 2.50 -1.41 -12.17
N PRO A 139 3.23 -0.70 -11.29
CA PRO A 139 2.61 0.07 -10.21
C PRO A 139 1.61 1.14 -10.67
N VAL A 140 1.80 1.73 -11.85
CA VAL A 140 0.89 2.73 -12.42
C VAL A 140 -0.40 2.04 -12.86
N SER A 141 -0.30 0.99 -13.67
CA SER A 141 -1.43 0.19 -14.13
C SER A 141 -2.23 -0.39 -12.96
N TYR A 142 -1.55 -0.80 -11.90
CA TYR A 142 -2.20 -1.31 -10.69
C TYR A 142 -2.96 -0.20 -9.94
N ALA A 143 -2.36 0.97 -9.76
CA ALA A 143 -3.02 2.13 -9.14
C ALA A 143 -4.24 2.59 -9.95
N ASP A 144 -4.14 2.60 -11.27
CA ASP A 144 -5.25 2.88 -12.19
C ASP A 144 -6.37 1.84 -12.04
N SER A 145 -6.03 0.55 -11.92
CA SER A 145 -7.03 -0.51 -11.72
C SER A 145 -7.83 -0.36 -10.42
N ILE A 146 -7.18 0.11 -9.35
CA ILE A 146 -7.82 0.39 -8.06
C ILE A 146 -8.77 1.58 -8.19
N PHE A 147 -8.30 2.68 -8.79
CA PHE A 147 -9.14 3.86 -9.02
C PHE A 147 -10.37 3.50 -9.88
N ASN A 148 -10.14 2.78 -10.98
CA ASN A 148 -11.18 2.36 -11.92
C ASN A 148 -12.19 1.40 -11.27
N GLY A 149 -11.78 0.59 -10.30
CA GLY A 149 -12.68 -0.24 -9.50
C GLY A 149 -13.72 0.56 -8.69
N MET A 150 -13.51 1.87 -8.54
CA MET A 150 -14.43 2.80 -7.88
C MET A 150 -15.04 3.82 -8.84
N ALA A 151 -14.69 3.79 -10.13
CA ALA A 151 -15.01 4.84 -11.09
C ALA A 151 -16.51 5.01 -11.36
N ASP A 152 -17.32 3.96 -11.21
CA ASP A 152 -18.78 4.04 -11.37
C ASP A 152 -19.44 4.99 -10.36
N LEU A 153 -18.73 5.33 -9.26
CA LEU A 153 -19.19 6.27 -8.26
C LEU A 153 -18.78 7.72 -8.58
N TYR A 154 -17.83 7.94 -9.49
CA TYR A 154 -17.15 9.21 -9.69
C TYR A 154 -17.54 9.87 -11.01
N GLN A 155 -17.49 11.19 -11.05
CA GLN A 155 -17.73 12.03 -12.23
C GLN A 155 -16.49 12.89 -12.49
N ASP A 156 -16.35 13.45 -13.70
CA ASP A 156 -15.29 14.41 -14.06
C ASP A 156 -13.87 13.98 -13.67
N VAL A 157 -13.58 12.69 -13.84
CA VAL A 157 -12.29 12.10 -13.48
C VAL A 157 -11.18 12.63 -14.39
N SER A 158 -10.09 13.11 -13.79
CA SER A 158 -8.86 13.45 -14.49
C SER A 158 -7.63 13.02 -13.71
N LEU A 159 -6.64 12.47 -14.41
CA LEU A 159 -5.31 12.25 -13.85
C LEU A 159 -4.56 13.58 -13.83
N LEU A 160 -4.11 14.00 -12.65
CA LEU A 160 -3.31 15.21 -12.49
C LEU A 160 -1.81 14.98 -12.57
N ASP A 161 -1.33 13.91 -11.92
CA ASP A 161 0.10 13.74 -11.70
C ASP A 161 0.47 12.28 -11.44
N THR A 162 1.72 11.94 -11.73
CA THR A 162 2.34 10.65 -11.42
C THR A 162 3.71 10.89 -10.81
N ARG A 163 3.93 10.33 -9.62
CA ARG A 163 5.14 10.55 -8.83
C ARG A 163 5.75 9.20 -8.43
N PRO A 164 7.07 9.15 -8.17
CA PRO A 164 7.67 8.00 -7.50
C PRO A 164 7.00 7.75 -6.14
N LEU A 165 7.07 6.51 -5.66
CA LEU A 165 6.55 6.19 -4.33
C LEU A 165 7.15 7.14 -3.28
N PRO A 166 6.31 7.83 -2.50
CA PRO A 166 6.74 8.80 -1.52
C PRO A 166 7.31 8.03 -0.32
N LYS A 167 8.64 7.81 -0.28
CA LYS A 167 9.36 7.22 0.84
C LYS A 167 10.62 8.00 1.17
N GLU A 168 10.95 8.09 2.45
CA GLU A 168 12.20 8.66 2.95
C GLU A 168 12.94 7.63 3.84
N PRO A 169 14.21 7.31 3.56
CA PRO A 169 14.95 7.71 2.36
C PRO A 169 14.30 7.16 1.08
N PRO A 170 14.55 7.77 -0.10
CA PRO A 170 14.08 7.25 -1.37
C PRO A 170 14.49 5.78 -1.55
N ILE A 171 13.61 4.98 -2.11
CA ILE A 171 13.89 3.56 -2.33
C ILE A 171 14.81 3.40 -3.53
N ASP A 172 15.91 2.67 -3.35
CA ASP A 172 16.64 2.06 -4.46
C ASP A 172 15.92 0.79 -4.90
N TYR A 173 15.09 0.92 -5.94
CA TYR A 173 14.27 -0.17 -6.48
C TYR A 173 15.12 -1.32 -7.02
N SER A 174 16.26 -1.01 -7.65
CA SER A 174 17.15 -2.03 -8.20
C SER A 174 17.80 -2.85 -7.11
N LEU A 175 18.30 -2.18 -6.06
CA LEU A 175 18.85 -2.88 -4.89
C LEU A 175 17.78 -3.73 -4.20
N LYS A 176 16.56 -3.21 -4.03
CA LYS A 176 15.46 -3.96 -3.41
C LYS A 176 15.03 -5.17 -4.23
N ALA A 177 15.03 -5.08 -5.56
CA ALA A 177 14.78 -6.22 -6.43
C ALA A 177 15.88 -7.29 -6.29
N GLN A 178 17.15 -6.90 -6.17
CA GLN A 178 18.26 -7.83 -5.93
C GLN A 178 18.16 -8.52 -4.57
N GLU A 179 17.87 -7.77 -3.50
CA GLU A 179 17.62 -8.32 -2.16
C GLU A 179 16.46 -9.32 -2.18
N THR A 180 15.38 -9.01 -2.90
CA THR A 180 14.23 -9.91 -3.09
C THR A 180 14.67 -11.22 -3.75
N CYS A 181 15.48 -11.14 -4.81
CA CYS A 181 16.02 -12.32 -5.49
C CYS A 181 16.90 -13.18 -4.60
N GLN A 182 17.76 -12.57 -3.80
CA GLN A 182 18.62 -13.31 -2.87
C GLN A 182 17.80 -14.03 -1.80
N LEU A 183 16.85 -13.34 -1.19
CA LEU A 183 15.98 -13.90 -0.16
C LEU A 183 15.15 -15.07 -0.71
N MET A 184 14.52 -14.88 -1.87
CA MET A 184 13.71 -15.92 -2.49
C MET A 184 14.55 -17.09 -3.00
N GLY A 185 15.75 -16.84 -3.53
CA GLY A 185 16.67 -17.90 -3.94
C GLY A 185 17.07 -18.80 -2.78
N GLN A 186 17.33 -18.23 -1.60
CA GLN A 186 17.63 -18.98 -0.38
C GLN A 186 16.44 -19.83 0.08
N GLN A 187 15.22 -19.27 0.02
CA GLN A 187 14.00 -20.00 0.35
C GLN A 187 13.72 -21.12 -0.65
N LEU A 188 13.90 -20.87 -1.95
CA LEU A 188 13.66 -21.86 -2.99
C LEU A 188 14.62 -23.05 -2.87
N ALA A 189 15.90 -22.78 -2.62
CA ALA A 189 16.90 -23.82 -2.43
C ALA A 189 16.61 -24.71 -1.21
N SER A 190 16.05 -24.15 -0.13
CA SER A 190 15.73 -24.92 1.08
C SER A 190 14.43 -25.72 0.99
N HIS A 191 13.53 -25.38 0.04
CA HIS A 191 12.23 -26.03 -0.12
C HIS A 191 12.11 -26.89 -1.38
N THR A 192 13.10 -26.88 -2.28
CA THR A 192 13.09 -27.73 -3.49
C THR A 192 13.42 -29.18 -3.11
N PRO A 193 12.51 -30.15 -3.34
CA PRO A 193 12.75 -31.55 -2.99
C PRO A 193 13.94 -32.15 -3.76
N SER A 194 14.64 -33.09 -3.15
CA SER A 194 15.72 -33.85 -3.80
C SER A 194 15.25 -34.47 -5.12
N GLY A 195 15.97 -34.20 -6.21
CA GLY A 195 15.64 -34.66 -7.56
C GLY A 195 14.75 -33.72 -8.37
N MET A 196 14.29 -32.61 -7.78
CA MET A 196 13.65 -31.50 -8.51
C MET A 196 14.63 -30.34 -8.70
N TRP A 197 14.31 -29.46 -9.64
CA TRP A 197 15.01 -28.19 -9.83
C TRP A 197 14.00 -27.05 -9.79
N ALA A 198 14.43 -25.93 -9.23
CA ALA A 198 13.74 -24.66 -9.31
C ALA A 198 14.80 -23.54 -9.25
N GLN A 199 14.57 -22.46 -9.99
CA GLN A 199 15.46 -21.30 -10.05
C GLN A 199 14.66 -20.01 -10.07
N ILE A 200 15.28 -18.93 -9.62
CA ILE A 200 14.74 -17.57 -9.75
C ILE A 200 15.16 -17.01 -11.11
N ASP A 201 14.20 -16.75 -12.00
CA ASP A 201 14.50 -16.16 -13.32
C ASP A 201 14.55 -14.64 -13.29
N GLY A 202 13.96 -14.02 -12.27
CA GLY A 202 13.90 -12.56 -12.14
C GLY A 202 13.12 -12.10 -10.92
N CYS A 203 13.34 -10.86 -10.51
CA CYS A 203 12.59 -10.22 -9.44
C CYS A 203 12.18 -8.81 -9.85
N PHE A 204 11.10 -8.38 -9.23
CA PHE A 204 10.45 -7.11 -9.50
C PHE A 204 10.23 -6.38 -8.19
N TYR A 205 10.65 -5.13 -8.11
CA TYR A 205 10.37 -4.28 -6.98
C TYR A 205 10.24 -2.85 -7.49
N ASP A 206 9.03 -2.31 -7.51
CA ASP A 206 8.75 -1.00 -8.08
C ASP A 206 7.56 -0.33 -7.37
N GLY A 207 7.51 1.00 -7.38
CA GLY A 207 6.48 1.76 -6.70
C GLY A 207 6.18 3.12 -7.34
N SER A 208 4.91 3.49 -7.34
CA SER A 208 4.42 4.72 -7.95
C SER A 208 3.29 5.34 -7.12
N THR A 209 2.99 6.59 -7.38
CA THR A 209 1.85 7.32 -6.83
C THR A 209 1.11 8.07 -7.92
N ARG A 210 -0.19 7.84 -8.00
CA ARG A 210 -1.10 8.45 -8.98
C ARG A 210 -2.00 9.43 -8.26
N ILE A 211 -2.16 10.63 -8.81
CA ILE A 211 -3.02 11.68 -8.23
C ILE A 211 -4.13 11.99 -9.22
N TYR A 212 -5.37 11.86 -8.76
CA TYR A 212 -6.59 12.09 -9.53
C TYR A 212 -7.39 13.23 -8.94
N ASP A 213 -7.98 14.05 -9.80
CA ASP A 213 -9.13 14.89 -9.46
C ASP A 213 -10.41 14.21 -9.96
N TYR A 214 -11.47 14.29 -9.17
CA TYR A 214 -12.77 13.74 -9.51
C TYR A 214 -13.88 14.45 -8.74
N SER A 215 -15.11 14.31 -9.21
CA SER A 215 -16.32 14.77 -8.54
C SER A 215 -17.08 13.60 -7.94
N TYR A 216 -17.54 13.75 -6.70
CA TYR A 216 -18.40 12.78 -6.02
C TYR A 216 -19.48 13.51 -5.23
N LYS A 217 -20.74 13.17 -5.52
CA LYS A 217 -21.94 13.80 -4.90
C LYS A 217 -21.92 15.33 -4.98
N GLY A 218 -21.47 15.88 -6.11
CA GLY A 218 -21.44 17.33 -6.38
C GLY A 218 -20.33 18.09 -5.63
N ARG A 219 -19.33 17.39 -5.08
CA ARG A 219 -18.12 17.98 -4.51
C ARG A 219 -16.90 17.51 -5.30
N GLU A 220 -15.95 18.40 -5.50
CA GLU A 220 -14.63 18.07 -6.04
C GLU A 220 -13.76 17.45 -4.95
N TRP A 221 -13.05 16.39 -5.32
CA TRP A 221 -12.17 15.62 -4.46
C TRP A 221 -10.86 15.36 -5.18
N ARG A 222 -9.81 15.21 -4.40
CA ARG A 222 -8.52 14.73 -4.87
C ARG A 222 -8.18 13.41 -4.19
N MET A 223 -7.67 12.46 -4.97
CA MET A 223 -7.20 11.17 -4.46
C MET A 223 -5.77 10.90 -4.91
N ALA A 224 -4.89 10.61 -3.97
CA ALA A 224 -3.55 10.10 -4.23
C ALA A 224 -3.50 8.60 -3.90
N ILE A 225 -3.22 7.74 -4.87
CA ILE A 225 -3.07 6.29 -4.71
C ILE A 225 -1.59 5.93 -4.85
N ALA A 226 -0.97 5.46 -3.77
CA ALA A 226 0.40 4.99 -3.71
C ALA A 226 0.44 3.45 -3.70
N VAL A 227 1.20 2.87 -4.61
CA VAL A 227 1.30 1.41 -4.79
C VAL A 227 2.77 1.01 -4.81
N LEU A 228 3.09 -0.07 -4.08
CA LEU A 228 4.37 -0.76 -4.14
C LEU A 228 4.13 -2.21 -4.55
N ILE A 229 4.77 -2.65 -5.63
CA ILE A 229 4.69 -4.03 -6.11
C ILE A 229 6.03 -4.70 -5.88
N ASN A 230 6.00 -5.83 -5.18
CA ASN A 230 7.13 -6.74 -5.04
C ASN A 230 6.78 -8.08 -5.71
N GLY A 231 7.70 -8.71 -6.43
CA GLY A 231 7.46 -10.03 -7.00
C GLY A 231 8.71 -10.73 -7.48
N PHE A 232 8.55 -12.01 -7.80
CA PHE A 232 9.62 -12.86 -8.28
C PHE A 232 9.10 -13.91 -9.26
N GLN A 233 9.99 -14.33 -10.16
CA GLN A 233 9.78 -15.35 -11.16
C GLN A 233 10.51 -16.62 -10.79
N ILE A 234 9.81 -17.74 -10.83
CA ILE A 234 10.37 -19.07 -10.61
C ILE A 234 10.16 -19.90 -11.88
N SER A 235 11.22 -20.57 -12.33
CA SER A 235 11.09 -21.73 -13.21
C SER A 235 11.52 -22.98 -12.46
N GLY A 236 10.69 -24.01 -12.50
CA GLY A 236 11.00 -25.37 -12.05
C GLY A 236 10.25 -26.35 -12.95
N GLY A 237 9.84 -27.51 -12.43
CA GLY A 237 8.95 -28.45 -13.16
C GLY A 237 7.69 -27.82 -13.80
N ALA A 238 7.34 -26.58 -13.44
CA ALA A 238 6.54 -25.62 -14.21
C ALA A 238 7.06 -24.16 -13.97
N SER A 239 6.72 -23.20 -14.84
CA SER A 239 7.07 -21.78 -14.67
C SER A 239 5.94 -20.96 -14.04
N GLY A 240 6.25 -20.04 -13.12
CA GLY A 240 5.28 -19.15 -12.46
C GLY A 240 5.90 -17.84 -11.95
N LEU A 241 5.07 -16.80 -11.83
CA LEU A 241 5.41 -15.49 -11.26
C LEU A 241 4.47 -15.20 -10.09
N PHE A 242 5.03 -14.66 -9.01
CA PHE A 242 4.29 -14.28 -7.82
C PHE A 242 4.51 -12.80 -7.51
N PHE A 243 3.42 -12.07 -7.27
CA PHE A 243 3.44 -10.66 -6.92
C PHE A 243 2.68 -10.41 -5.63
N ALA A 244 3.17 -9.46 -4.84
CA ALA A 244 2.58 -8.97 -3.61
C ALA A 244 2.54 -7.42 -3.63
N PRO A 245 1.45 -6.80 -4.09
CA PRO A 245 1.26 -5.36 -4.01
C PRO A 245 0.81 -4.93 -2.62
N ALA A 246 1.37 -3.83 -2.09
CA ALA A 246 0.83 -3.08 -0.95
C ALA A 246 0.38 -1.69 -1.41
N MET A 247 -0.68 -1.16 -0.80
CA MET A 247 -1.24 0.13 -1.21
C MET A 247 -1.67 1.00 -0.03
N SER A 248 -1.53 2.31 -0.22
CA SER A 248 -2.16 3.33 0.60
C SER A 248 -2.73 4.41 -0.31
N TYR A 249 -3.80 5.06 0.12
CA TYR A 249 -4.30 6.23 -0.57
C TYR A 249 -4.80 7.29 0.40
N MET A 250 -4.82 8.53 -0.08
CA MET A 250 -5.32 9.68 0.66
C MET A 250 -6.32 10.41 -0.21
N MET A 251 -7.44 10.79 0.38
CA MET A 251 -8.53 11.51 -0.24
C MET A 251 -8.76 12.80 0.54
N TRP A 252 -8.92 13.93 -0.13
CA TRP A 252 -9.16 15.25 0.48
C TRP A 252 -9.81 16.23 -0.48
#